data_AF-R9KKZ9-F1
#
_entry.id   AF-R9KKZ9-F1
#
_cell.length_a   1.000
_cell.length_b   1.000
_cell.length_c   1.000
_cell.angle_alpha   90.00
_cell.angle_beta   90.00
_cell.angle_gamma   90.00
#
_symmetry.space_group_name_H-M   'P 1'
#
loop_
_entity.id
_entity.type
_entity.pdbx_description
1 polymer ?
#
loop_
_entity_poly.entity_id
_entity_poly.type
_entity_poly.pdbx_seq_one_letter_code
_entity_poly.pdbx_strand_id
1 'polypeptide(L)'
;MKIKETKRIDSDKIRNICINNNWYTAGNTEDYRKMFEMCKRDNITTNQIYKIAKDIYEHTNVSRAKTGCSTEYSDNENILNMMIYVNDCTYVFYELAE
;
A
#
# COMPACT_ATOMS: atom_id res chain seq x y z
N MET A 1 -26.18 -22.07 -3.81
CA MET A 1 -24.85 -21.79 -3.24
C MET A 1 -24.49 -20.36 -3.57
N LYS A 2 -24.22 -19.52 -2.55
CA LYS A 2 -23.72 -18.16 -2.72
C LYS A 2 -22.28 -18.11 -2.21
N ILE A 3 -21.37 -17.54 -3.00
CA ILE A 3 -19.99 -17.31 -2.60
C ILE A 3 -19.85 -15.83 -2.28
N LYS A 4 -19.26 -15.51 -1.12
CA LYS A 4 -18.89 -14.15 -0.74
C LYS A 4 -17.40 -13.96 -1.01
N GLU A 5 -17.06 -12.91 -1.73
CA GLU A 5 -15.69 -12.47 -1.97
C GLU A 5 -15.32 -11.37 -0.96
N THR A 6 -14.10 -11.38 -0.44
CA THR A 6 -13.58 -10.26 0.37
C THR A 6 -12.12 -9.98 0.01
N LYS A 7 -11.84 -8.75 -0.41
CA LYS A 7 -10.49 -8.25 -0.73
C LYS A 7 -9.88 -7.57 0.49
N ARG A 8 -8.67 -8.01 0.89
CA ARG A 8 -7.87 -7.44 1.98
C ARG A 8 -6.47 -7.08 1.49
N ILE A 9 -5.74 -6.35 2.33
CA ILE A 9 -4.31 -6.07 2.13
C ILE A 9 -3.51 -6.74 3.24
N ASP A 10 -2.38 -7.32 2.87
CA ASP A 10 -1.46 -7.97 3.78
C ASP A 10 -0.46 -6.90 4.29
N SER A 11 -0.60 -6.53 5.56
CA SER A 11 0.24 -5.51 6.19
C SER A 11 1.71 -5.91 6.25
N ASP A 12 2.00 -7.20 6.38
CA ASP A 12 3.38 -7.69 6.43
C ASP A 12 4.02 -7.61 5.05
N LYS A 13 3.27 -7.91 3.98
CA LYS A 13 3.73 -7.64 2.61
C LYS A 13 3.97 -6.16 2.37
N ILE A 14 3.08 -5.27 2.82
CA ILE A 14 3.29 -3.82 2.70
C ILE A 14 4.58 -3.39 3.41
N ARG A 15 4.80 -3.88 4.64
CA ARG A 15 6.03 -3.61 5.37
C ARG A 15 7.26 -4.08 4.61
N ASN A 16 7.21 -5.29 4.07
CA ASN A 16 8.33 -5.88 3.33
C ASN A 16 8.64 -5.12 2.05
N ILE A 17 7.64 -4.68 1.27
CA ILE A 17 7.91 -3.87 0.07
C ILE A 17 8.52 -2.52 0.45
N CYS A 18 8.10 -1.90 1.56
CA CYS A 18 8.69 -0.65 2.01
C CYS A 18 10.17 -0.83 2.37
N ILE A 19 10.52 -1.89 3.11
CA ILE A 19 11.90 -2.21 3.46
C ILE A 19 12.74 -2.51 2.20
N ASN A 20 12.23 -3.35 1.31
CA ASN A 20 12.96 -3.81 0.12
C ASN A 20 13.27 -2.65 -0.83
N ASN A 21 12.29 -1.76 -1.04
CA ASN A 21 12.40 -0.65 -1.98
C ASN A 21 12.95 0.64 -1.36
N ASN A 22 13.28 0.62 -0.06
CA ASN A 22 13.71 1.79 0.70
C ASN A 22 12.67 2.92 0.67
N TRP A 23 11.41 2.56 0.86
CA TRP A 23 10.29 3.49 1.04
C TRP A 23 10.02 3.74 2.53
N TYR A 24 9.20 4.75 2.82
CA TYR A 24 8.80 5.12 4.17
C TYR A 24 9.98 5.52 5.08
N THR A 25 11.11 5.92 4.49
CA THR A 25 12.35 6.23 5.21
C THR A 25 12.31 7.50 6.06
N ALA A 26 11.31 8.36 5.84
CA ALA A 26 11.09 9.60 6.58
C ALA A 26 9.95 9.49 7.61
N GLY A 27 9.25 8.35 7.66
CA GLY A 27 8.18 8.13 8.63
C GLY A 27 8.70 7.70 10.00
N ASN A 28 7.98 8.08 11.05
CA ASN A 28 8.26 7.62 12.41
C ASN A 28 7.40 6.38 12.76
N THR A 29 7.57 5.86 13.97
CA THR A 29 6.82 4.69 14.45
C THR A 29 5.29 4.89 14.46
N GLU A 30 4.84 6.11 14.72
CA GLU A 30 3.41 6.44 14.75
C GLU A 30 2.81 6.50 13.34
N ASP A 31 3.57 6.98 12.36
CA ASP A 31 3.14 6.99 10.95
C ASP A 31 2.99 5.56 10.43
N TYR A 32 3.94 4.66 10.76
CA TYR A 32 3.80 3.23 10.48
C TYR A 32 2.53 2.62 11.09
N ARG A 33 2.19 2.97 12.34
CA ARG A 33 0.95 2.49 12.96
C ARG A 33 -0.28 2.95 12.18
N LYS A 34 -0.34 4.23 11.79
CA LYS A 34 -1.45 4.76 10.98
C LYS A 34 -1.59 4.01 9.66
N MET A 35 -0.49 3.77 8.96
CA MET A 35 -0.49 3.00 7.71
C MET A 35 -1.02 1.56 7.92
N PHE A 36 -0.65 0.90 9.01
CA PHE A 36 -1.20 -0.42 9.34
C PHE A 36 -2.68 -0.39 9.70
N GLU A 37 -3.18 0.64 10.37
CA GLU A 37 -4.62 0.79 10.61
C GLU A 37 -5.40 0.98 9.29
N MET A 38 -4.82 1.65 8.29
CA MET A 38 -5.43 1.76 6.96
C MET A 38 -5.56 0.39 6.27
N CYS A 39 -4.65 -0.54 6.59
CA CYS A 39 -4.62 -1.89 6.02
C CYS A 39 -5.67 -2.85 6.61
N LYS A 40 -6.22 -2.58 7.81
CA LYS A 40 -7.15 -3.50 8.50
C LYS A 40 -8.57 -3.56 7.93
N ARG A 41 -8.82 -2.93 6.78
CA ARG A 41 -10.18 -2.82 6.22
C ARG A 41 -10.51 -4.00 5.31
N ASP A 42 -11.76 -4.44 5.42
CA ASP A 42 -12.35 -5.39 4.49
C ASP A 42 -12.85 -4.67 3.23
N ASN A 43 -12.81 -5.37 2.10
CA ASN A 43 -13.22 -4.86 0.79
C ASN A 43 -12.44 -3.61 0.40
N ILE A 44 -11.11 -3.74 0.40
CA ILE A 44 -10.18 -2.69 -0.01
C ILE A 44 -10.57 -2.16 -1.41
N THR A 45 -10.87 -0.87 -1.48
CA THR A 45 -11.21 -0.18 -2.74
C THR A 45 -9.98 0.45 -3.36
N THR A 46 -10.04 0.78 -4.66
CA THR A 46 -8.99 1.51 -5.36
C THR A 46 -8.62 2.83 -4.67
N ASN A 47 -9.61 3.54 -4.12
CA ASN A 47 -9.36 4.78 -3.37
C ASN A 47 -8.59 4.53 -2.07
N GLN A 48 -8.78 3.37 -1.41
CA GLN A 48 -7.99 3.01 -0.23
C GLN A 48 -6.56 2.66 -0.61
N ILE A 49 -6.35 1.94 -1.73
CA ILE A 49 -5.02 1.69 -2.29
C ILE A 49 -4.30 3.00 -2.59
N TYR A 50 -4.98 3.96 -3.23
CA TYR A 50 -4.44 5.30 -3.47
C TYR A 50 -4.01 5.99 -2.17
N LYS A 51 -4.85 5.97 -1.13
CA LYS A 51 -4.52 6.59 0.16
C LYS A 51 -3.28 5.97 0.80
N ILE A 52 -3.16 4.64 0.78
CA ILE A 52 -2.00 3.93 1.32
C ILE A 52 -0.74 4.29 0.49
N ALA A 53 -0.83 4.26 -0.84
CA ALA A 53 0.28 4.62 -1.71
C ALA A 53 0.74 6.08 -1.49
N LYS A 54 -0.22 7.01 -1.34
CA LYS A 54 0.05 8.41 -1.03
C LYS A 54 0.74 8.58 0.32
N ASP A 55 0.27 7.90 1.37
CA ASP A 55 0.91 7.92 2.69
C ASP A 55 2.35 7.40 2.62
N ILE A 56 2.58 6.29 1.91
CA ILE A 56 3.94 5.76 1.72
C ILE A 56 4.81 6.76 0.95
N TYR A 57 4.30 7.37 -0.11
CA TYR A 57 5.02 8.36 -0.90
C TYR A 57 5.43 9.58 -0.06
N GLU A 58 4.50 10.14 0.71
CA GLU A 58 4.73 11.32 1.57
C GLU A 58 5.81 11.08 2.63
N HIS A 59 5.99 9.81 3.05
CA HIS A 59 7.04 9.41 4.00
C HIS A 59 8.26 8.78 3.32
N THR A 60 8.39 8.83 1.99
CA THR A 60 9.52 8.28 1.24
C THR A 60 10.48 9.36 0.82
N ASN A 61 11.77 9.18 1.10
CA ASN A 61 12.81 9.99 0.47
C ASN A 61 13.04 9.47 -0.97
N VAL A 62 12.40 10.12 -1.94
CA VAL A 62 12.40 9.71 -3.36
C VAL A 62 13.83 9.56 -3.91
N SER A 63 14.77 10.42 -3.53
CA SER A 63 16.17 10.33 -3.97
C SER A 63 16.90 9.06 -3.51
N ARG A 64 16.35 8.35 -2.51
CA ARG A 64 16.89 7.13 -1.95
C ARG A 64 16.05 5.90 -2.28
N ALA A 65 14.90 6.06 -2.92
CA ALA A 65 14.04 4.95 -3.31
C ALA A 65 14.73 4.11 -4.39
N LYS A 66 14.57 2.79 -4.32
CA LYS A 66 15.17 1.88 -5.33
C LYS A 66 14.30 1.73 -6.57
N THR A 67 12.98 1.77 -6.39
CA THR A 67 11.97 1.59 -7.47
C THR A 67 10.63 2.18 -7.05
N GLY A 68 9.67 2.19 -7.97
CA GLY A 68 8.27 2.61 -7.80
C GLY A 68 8.05 4.12 -7.70
N CYS A 69 9.06 4.91 -7.35
CA CYS A 69 9.06 6.36 -7.48
C CYS A 69 10.43 6.88 -7.94
N SER A 70 10.44 8.07 -8.55
CA SER A 70 11.63 8.74 -9.09
C SER A 70 11.50 10.25 -8.98
N THR A 71 12.63 10.96 -8.89
CA THR A 71 12.70 12.42 -8.93
C THR A 71 12.39 13.00 -10.31
N GLU A 72 12.35 12.14 -11.34
CA GLU A 72 12.00 12.54 -12.71
C GLU A 72 10.48 12.57 -12.96
N TYR A 73 9.70 11.97 -12.07
CA TYR A 73 8.25 11.88 -12.17
C TYR A 73 7.58 12.94 -11.31
N SER A 74 6.39 13.39 -11.72
CA SER A 74 5.52 14.19 -10.86
C SER A 74 5.07 13.38 -9.63
N ASP A 75 4.64 14.08 -8.58
CA ASP A 75 4.09 13.44 -7.37
C ASP A 75 2.94 12.48 -7.70
N ASN A 76 2.06 12.88 -8.63
CA ASN A 76 0.93 12.05 -9.03
C ASN A 76 1.38 10.78 -9.76
N GLU A 77 2.35 10.88 -10.66
CA GLU A 77 2.91 9.70 -11.34
C GLU A 77 3.59 8.75 -10.35
N ASN A 78 4.34 9.28 -9.38
CA ASN A 78 4.94 8.50 -8.31
C ASN A 78 3.88 7.74 -7.49
N ILE A 79 2.83 8.43 -7.05
CA ILE A 79 1.75 7.80 -6.27
C ILE A 79 1.07 6.70 -7.10
N LEU A 80 0.75 6.97 -8.37
CA LEU A 80 0.10 5.99 -9.26
C LEU A 80 1.00 4.78 -9.53
N ASN A 81 2.31 4.97 -9.69
CA ASN A 81 3.27 3.88 -9.83
C ASN A 81 3.36 3.05 -8.55
N MET A 82 3.42 3.68 -7.38
CA MET A 82 3.45 2.99 -6.10
C MET A 82 2.15 2.23 -5.81
N MET A 83 0.99 2.68 -6.32
CA MET A 83 -0.27 1.95 -6.21
C MET A 83 -0.20 0.54 -6.80
N ILE A 84 0.62 0.31 -7.84
CA ILE A 84 0.80 -1.02 -8.45
C ILE A 84 1.34 -1.98 -7.39
N TYR A 85 2.43 -1.59 -6.71
CA TYR A 85 3.06 -2.40 -5.67
C TYR A 85 2.19 -2.56 -4.42
N VAL A 86 1.45 -1.52 -4.04
CA VAL A 86 0.48 -1.61 -2.92
C VAL A 86 -0.64 -2.59 -3.29
N ASN A 87 -1.12 -2.58 -4.54
CA ASN A 87 -2.12 -3.53 -5.00
C ASN A 87 -1.59 -4.98 -5.03
N ASP A 88 -0.30 -5.20 -5.31
CA ASP A 88 0.33 -6.54 -5.23
C ASP A 88 0.37 -7.10 -3.81
N CYS A 89 0.21 -6.25 -2.80
CA CYS A 89 0.06 -6.69 -1.40
C CYS A 89 -1.39 -7.08 -1.06
N THR A 90 -2.33 -6.95 -2.00
CA THR A 90 -3.71 -7.35 -1.78
C THR A 90 -3.93 -8.83 -2.06
N TYR A 91 -4.92 -9.40 -1.40
CA TYR A 91 -5.37 -10.77 -1.63
C TYR A 91 -6.88 -10.83 -1.50
N VAL A 92 -7.46 -11.84 -2.15
CA VAL A 92 -8.88 -12.11 -2.14
C VAL A 92 -9.09 -13.49 -1.53
N PHE A 93 -10.05 -13.61 -0.62
CA PHE A 93 -10.50 -14.89 -0.09
C PHE A 93 -12.00 -15.03 -0.26
N TYR A 94 -12.45 -16.28 -0.23
CA TYR A 94 -13.82 -16.68 -0.56
C TYR A 94 -14.42 -17.48 0.59
N GLU A 95 -15.66 -17.19 0.91
CA GLU A 95 -16.44 -17.88 1.95
C GLU A 95 -17.81 -18.30 1.39
N LEU A 96 -18.39 -19.36 1.94
CA LEU A 96 -19.79 -19.69 1.67
C LEU A 96 -20.68 -18.70 2.41
N ALA A 97 -21.57 -18.02 1.68
CA ALA A 97 -22.57 -17.16 2.30
C ALA A 97 -23.76 -18.01 2.77
N GLU A 98 -24.23 -17.75 3.99
CA GLU A 98 -25.47 -18.31 4.55
C GLU A 98 -26.71 -17.95 3.72
#